data_AF-A0A1Z2SKZ9-F1
#
_entry.id   AF-A0A1Z2SKZ9-F1
#
_cell.length_a   1.000
_cell.length_b   1.000
_cell.length_c   1.000
_cell.angle_alpha   90.00
_cell.angle_beta   90.00
_cell.angle_gamma   90.00
#
_symmetry.space_group_name_H-M   'P 1'
#
loop_
_entity.id
_entity.type
_entity.pdbx_description
1 polymer ?
#
loop_
_entity_poly.entity_id
_entity_poly.type
_entity_poly.pdbx_seq_one_letter_code
_entity_poly.pdbx_strand_id
1 'polypeptide(L)'
;MQNIVNDVYKGDKFSSYEGTGSTADAARWEYNSGGMLNGADHLNNKAPQVITRLEKWLKSNSSASLSDKHAAQEMLKDFRNAIDGKNNK
;
A
#
# COMPACT_ATOMS: atom_id res chain seq x y z
N MET A 1 -20.77 8.61 8.71
CA MET A 1 -19.66 8.44 7.73
C MET A 1 -18.49 7.67 8.37
N GLN A 2 -18.73 6.48 8.94
CA GLN A 2 -17.71 5.77 9.74
C GLN A 2 -17.15 4.51 9.05
N ASN A 3 -17.75 4.07 7.93
CA ASN A 3 -17.56 2.69 7.47
C ASN A 3 -16.34 2.51 6.56
N ILE A 4 -16.00 3.49 5.70
CA ILE A 4 -14.82 3.39 4.82
C ILE A 4 -13.51 3.58 5.60
N VAL A 5 -13.49 4.50 6.57
CA VAL A 5 -12.33 4.62 7.47
C VAL A 5 -12.15 3.34 8.26
N ASN A 6 -13.23 2.75 8.82
CA ASN A 6 -13.14 1.47 9.51
C ASN A 6 -12.78 0.28 8.59
N ASP A 7 -13.12 0.24 7.31
CA ASP A 7 -12.61 -0.83 6.42
C ASP A 7 -11.09 -0.74 6.18
N VAL A 8 -10.51 0.47 6.33
CA VAL A 8 -9.05 0.70 6.27
C VAL A 8 -8.38 0.56 7.64
N TYR A 9 -9.08 0.87 8.75
CA TYR A 9 -8.54 0.89 10.13
C TYR A 9 -8.95 -0.29 11.03
N LYS A 10 -10.00 -1.04 10.70
CA LYS A 10 -10.61 -2.11 11.51
C LYS A 10 -11.04 -3.29 10.63
N GLY A 11 -10.09 -4.11 10.19
CA GLY A 11 -10.43 -5.36 9.52
C GLY A 11 -9.24 -6.30 9.33
N ASP A 12 -8.21 -5.82 8.65
CA ASP A 12 -7.02 -6.62 8.41
C ASP A 12 -5.75 -5.74 8.40
N LYS A 13 -4.86 -6.04 9.35
CA LYS A 13 -3.46 -6.46 9.11
C LYS A 13 -2.60 -5.67 8.10
N PHE A 14 -2.92 -4.42 7.78
CA PHE A 14 -1.92 -3.37 7.52
C PHE A 14 -1.37 -2.84 8.86
N SER A 15 -1.22 -3.76 9.81
CA SER A 15 -0.26 -3.57 10.88
C SER A 15 1.06 -3.33 10.19
N SER A 16 1.57 -2.10 10.38
CA SER A 16 2.99 -1.86 10.54
C SER A 16 3.74 -2.03 9.14
N TYR A 17 5.10 -2.00 9.04
CA TYR A 17 6.18 -1.73 8.00
C TYR A 17 6.06 -0.31 7.45
N GLU A 18 7.14 0.48 7.39
CA GLU A 18 8.59 0.21 7.41
C GLU A 18 9.22 -0.15 8.77
N GLY A 19 10.04 -1.21 8.83
CA GLY A 19 10.52 -1.79 10.10
C GLY A 19 9.43 -2.21 11.10
N THR A 20 8.26 -2.67 10.62
CA THR A 20 7.06 -2.81 11.45
C THR A 20 6.07 -4.00 11.07
N GLY A 21 5.82 -4.45 9.80
CA GLY A 21 4.71 -5.36 9.33
C GLY A 21 4.03 -5.32 7.88
N SER A 22 4.21 -4.31 7.01
CA SER A 22 3.50 -3.99 5.72
C SER A 22 3.78 -4.79 4.41
N THR A 23 2.85 -4.60 3.46
CA THR A 23 2.92 -5.15 2.08
C THR A 23 3.91 -4.43 1.15
N ALA A 24 4.19 -3.13 1.33
CA ALA A 24 5.08 -2.38 0.43
C ALA A 24 6.55 -2.75 0.65
N ASP A 25 6.96 -2.88 1.91
CA ASP A 25 8.29 -3.38 2.29
C ASP A 25 8.50 -4.82 1.82
N ALA A 26 7.49 -5.67 1.97
CA ALA A 26 7.53 -7.03 1.46
C ALA A 26 7.73 -7.05 -0.06
N ALA A 27 6.95 -6.28 -0.83
CA ALA A 27 7.11 -6.16 -2.28
C ALA A 27 8.51 -5.65 -2.68
N ARG A 28 9.06 -4.66 -1.95
CA ARG A 28 10.41 -4.11 -2.16
C ARG A 28 11.50 -5.14 -1.83
N TRP A 29 11.33 -5.95 -0.79
CA TRP A 29 12.26 -7.03 -0.45
C TRP A 29 12.22 -8.15 -1.50
N GLU A 30 11.03 -8.53 -1.96
CA GLU A 30 10.83 -9.55 -3.00
C GLU A 30 11.44 -9.11 -4.34
N TYR A 31 11.30 -7.83 -4.71
CA TYR A 31 11.97 -7.24 -5.87
C TYR A 31 13.49 -7.40 -5.79
N ASN A 32 14.09 -7.04 -4.64
CA ASN A 32 15.54 -7.05 -4.46
C ASN A 32 16.13 -8.46 -4.27
N SER A 33 15.36 -9.40 -3.71
CA SER A 33 15.83 -10.77 -3.42
C SER A 33 15.50 -11.77 -4.53
N GLY A 34 14.50 -11.49 -5.37
CA GLY A 34 13.93 -12.46 -6.32
C GLY A 34 13.16 -13.61 -5.66
N GLY A 35 12.98 -13.60 -4.33
CA GLY A 35 12.24 -14.60 -3.57
C GLY A 35 10.87 -14.08 -3.11
N MET A 36 10.03 -14.96 -2.55
CA MET A 36 8.73 -14.62 -1.98
C MET A 36 8.83 -14.53 -0.45
N LEU A 37 8.34 -13.45 0.17
CA LEU A 37 8.42 -13.28 1.62
C LEU A 37 7.32 -14.12 2.30
N ASN A 38 7.73 -15.04 3.17
CA ASN A 38 6.84 -15.99 3.86
C ASN A 38 5.93 -16.80 2.90
N GLY A 39 6.40 -17.06 1.67
CA GLY A 39 5.65 -17.83 0.66
C GLY A 39 4.42 -17.12 0.07
N ALA A 40 4.26 -15.82 0.30
CA ALA A 40 3.21 -15.02 -0.32
C ALA A 40 3.80 -14.06 -1.36
N ASP A 41 3.04 -13.76 -2.41
CA ASP A 41 3.44 -12.81 -3.45
C ASP A 41 2.96 -11.40 -3.07
N HIS A 42 3.88 -10.55 -2.63
CA HIS A 42 3.60 -9.14 -2.35
C HIS A 42 3.88 -8.26 -3.58
N LEU A 43 4.96 -8.55 -4.32
CA LEU A 43 5.42 -7.78 -5.49
C LEU A 43 4.45 -7.81 -6.67
N ASN A 44 4.10 -8.99 -7.18
CA ASN A 44 3.33 -9.16 -8.43
C ASN A 44 1.82 -9.29 -8.17
N ASN A 45 1.42 -9.56 -6.93
CA ASN A 45 0.02 -9.79 -6.58
C ASN A 45 -0.55 -8.74 -5.61
N LYS A 46 -0.09 -8.66 -4.35
CA LYS A 46 -0.73 -7.79 -3.35
C LYS A 46 -0.52 -6.29 -3.62
N ALA A 47 0.70 -5.85 -3.94
CA ALA A 47 0.99 -4.43 -4.18
C ALA A 47 0.19 -3.86 -5.38
N PRO A 48 0.10 -4.53 -6.55
CA PRO A 48 -0.77 -4.10 -7.65
C PRO A 48 -2.25 -3.98 -7.27
N GLN A 49 -2.76 -4.87 -6.40
CA GLN A 49 -4.12 -4.76 -5.87
C GLN A 49 -4.30 -3.52 -4.99
N VAL A 50 -3.33 -3.19 -4.12
CA VAL A 50 -3.41 -2.01 -3.25
C VAL A 50 -3.30 -0.72 -4.07
N ILE A 51 -2.40 -0.65 -5.06
CA ILE A 51 -2.31 0.44 -6.04
C ILE A 51 -3.67 0.68 -6.70
N THR A 52 -4.30 -0.38 -7.23
CA THR A 52 -5.62 -0.31 -7.87
C THR A 52 -6.71 0.18 -6.91
N ARG A 53 -6.66 -0.19 -5.63
CA ARG A 53 -7.61 0.27 -4.60
C ARG A 53 -7.41 1.75 -4.26
N LEU A 54 -6.16 2.20 -4.09
CA LEU A 54 -5.82 3.60 -3.80
C LEU A 54 -6.19 4.53 -4.96
N GLU A 55 -5.91 4.14 -6.21
CA GLU A 55 -6.31 4.90 -7.41
C GLU A 55 -7.83 5.04 -7.52
N LYS A 56 -8.57 3.95 -7.29
CA LYS A 56 -10.05 3.97 -7.24
C LYS A 56 -10.55 4.85 -6.10
N TRP A 57 -9.93 4.77 -4.91
CA TRP A 57 -10.32 5.58 -3.76
C TRP A 57 -10.09 7.07 -4.03
N LEU A 58 -8.92 7.46 -4.54
CA LEU A 58 -8.60 8.86 -4.90
C LEU A 58 -9.56 9.42 -5.96
N LYS A 59 -9.95 8.60 -6.95
CA LYS A 59 -10.93 8.99 -7.97
C LYS A 59 -12.35 9.17 -7.43
N SER A 60 -12.78 8.26 -6.55
CA SER A 60 -14.16 8.25 -6.01
C SER A 60 -14.37 9.20 -4.84
N ASN A 61 -13.32 9.59 -4.11
CA ASN A 61 -13.40 10.41 -2.90
C ASN A 61 -12.91 11.85 -3.14
N SER A 62 -13.40 12.49 -4.20
CA SER A 62 -13.08 13.88 -4.55
C SER A 62 -13.45 14.89 -3.44
N SER A 63 -14.34 14.54 -2.53
CA SER A 63 -14.73 15.34 -1.35
C SER A 63 -14.01 14.98 -0.05
N ALA A 64 -13.11 13.97 -0.02
CA ALA A 64 -12.34 13.64 1.18
C ALA A 64 -11.40 14.79 1.61
N SER A 65 -10.95 14.75 2.87
CA SER A 65 -10.08 15.79 3.40
C SER A 65 -8.75 15.84 2.65
N LEU A 66 -8.08 17.00 2.68
CA LEU A 66 -6.75 17.15 2.09
C LEU A 66 -5.73 16.19 2.75
N SER A 67 -5.89 15.92 4.05
CA SER A 67 -5.02 15.00 4.80
C SER A 67 -5.19 13.54 4.33
N ASP A 68 -6.42 13.06 4.18
CA ASP A 68 -6.68 11.68 3.72
C ASP A 68 -6.20 11.47 2.28
N LYS A 69 -6.42 12.47 1.41
CA LYS A 69 -5.92 12.45 0.03
C LYS A 69 -4.40 12.42 -0.04
N HIS A 70 -3.72 13.24 0.77
CA HIS A 70 -2.27 13.27 0.82
C HIS A 70 -1.70 11.93 1.34
N ALA A 71 -2.29 11.36 2.41
CA ALA A 71 -1.89 10.06 2.92
C ALA A 71 -2.06 8.94 1.87
N ALA A 72 -3.20 8.91 1.17
CA ALA A 72 -3.44 7.94 0.09
C ALA A 72 -2.51 8.15 -1.13
N GLN A 73 -2.09 9.38 -1.41
CA GLN A 73 -1.12 9.70 -2.45
C GLN A 73 0.31 9.24 -2.09
N GLU A 74 0.77 9.49 -0.85
CA GLU A 74 2.09 9.02 -0.41
C GLU A 74 2.13 7.49 -0.31
N MET A 75 1.06 6.83 0.16
CA MET A 75 0.93 5.36 0.09
C MET A 75 1.00 4.85 -1.36
N LEU A 76 0.27 5.48 -2.30
CA LEU A 76 0.29 5.08 -3.71
C LEU A 76 1.69 5.25 -4.34
N LYS A 77 2.40 6.31 -3.96
CA LYS A 77 3.79 6.56 -4.37
C LYS A 77 4.75 5.51 -3.80
N ASP A 78 4.62 5.16 -2.52
CA ASP A 78 5.41 4.10 -1.87
C ASP A 78 5.20 2.74 -2.56
N PHE A 79 3.95 2.30 -2.76
CA PHE A 79 3.67 1.04 -3.44
C PHE A 79 4.20 1.01 -4.88
N ARG A 80 4.09 2.12 -5.64
CA ARG A 80 4.69 2.22 -6.98
C ARG A 80 6.21 2.13 -6.94
N ASN A 81 6.85 2.81 -5.99
CA ASN A 81 8.29 2.72 -5.80
C ASN A 81 8.73 1.29 -5.42
N ALA A 82 7.98 0.60 -4.55
CA ALA A 82 8.26 -0.78 -4.16
C ALA A 82 8.24 -1.75 -5.35
N ILE A 83 7.24 -1.68 -6.23
CA ILE A 83 7.17 -2.57 -7.41
C ILE A 83 8.16 -2.18 -8.52
N ASP A 84 8.62 -0.93 -8.55
CA ASP A 84 9.64 -0.44 -9.48
C ASP A 84 11.09 -0.67 -8.97
N GLY A 85 11.27 -1.25 -7.78
CA GLY A 85 12.60 -1.40 -7.15
C GLY A 85 13.23 -0.09 -6.67
N LYS A 86 12.43 0.97 -6.53
CA LYS A 86 12.87 2.31 -6.11
C LYS A 86 12.79 2.44 -4.59
N ASN A 87 13.80 3.08 -4.01
CA ASN A 87 13.79 3.50 -2.62
C ASN A 87 13.09 4.85 -2.48
N ASN A 88 12.24 5.00 -1.47
CA ASN A 88 11.74 6.30 -1.05
C ASN A 88 12.93 7.11 -0.50
N LYS A 89 13.30 8.20 -1.17
CA LYS A 89 14.28 9.20 -0.73
C LYS A 89 13.63 10.56 -0.68
#